data_AF-A0A9D6HZL4-F1
#
_entry.id   AF-A0A9D6HZL4-F1
#
_cell.length_a   1.000
_cell.length_b   1.000
_cell.length_c   1.000
_cell.angle_alpha   90.00
_cell.angle_beta   90.00
_cell.angle_gamma   90.00
#
_symmetry.space_group_name_H-M   'P 1'
#
loop_
_entity.id
_entity.type
_entity.pdbx_description
1 polymer ?
#
loop_
_entity_poly.entity_id
_entity_poly.type
_entity_poly.pdbx_seq_one_letter_code
_entity_poly.pdbx_strand_id
1 'polypeptide(L)'
;MIAYRHADRRYAFLWEGPGQPPARWHQAGDPPTHYLSNTPDGAWAEFLRHEEITDPDDLATVRRALWAVEVTDAPLPASRLPLTTLRGGPSSYAACRAAARRLRNRGA
;
A
#
# COMPACT_ATOMS: atom_id res chain seq x y z
N MET A 1 4.15 -10.57 -13.47
CA MET A 1 5.10 -10.55 -12.33
C MET A 1 4.49 -11.07 -11.02
N ILE A 2 5.33 -11.51 -10.07
CA ILE A 2 4.88 -11.78 -8.69
C ILE A 2 5.04 -10.52 -7.84
N ALA A 3 4.01 -10.19 -7.07
CA ALA A 3 4.01 -9.12 -6.08
C ALA A 3 3.54 -9.64 -4.71
N TYR A 4 3.81 -8.88 -3.65
CA TYR A 4 3.59 -9.32 -2.27
C TYR A 4 2.64 -8.38 -1.54
N ARG A 5 1.56 -8.93 -0.99
CA ARG A 5 0.61 -8.20 -0.13
C ARG A 5 0.81 -8.59 1.32
N HIS A 6 1.17 -7.62 2.15
CA HIS A 6 1.22 -7.77 3.60
C HIS A 6 -0.06 -7.23 4.24
N ALA A 7 -0.73 -8.03 5.08
CA ALA A 7 -1.99 -7.64 5.71
C ALA A 7 -2.16 -8.22 7.12
N ASP A 8 -3.02 -7.60 7.91
CA ASP A 8 -3.52 -8.20 9.15
C ASP A 8 -4.31 -9.47 8.81
N ARG A 9 -4.12 -10.53 9.60
CA ARG A 9 -4.75 -11.84 9.37
C ARG A 9 -6.28 -11.81 9.44
N ARG A 10 -6.86 -10.77 10.05
CA ARG A 10 -8.31 -10.58 10.13
C ARG A 10 -8.93 -10.12 8.82
N TYR A 11 -8.13 -9.58 7.89
CA TYR A 11 -8.63 -9.10 6.60
C TYR A 11 -8.47 -10.15 5.51
N ALA A 12 -9.45 -10.19 4.61
CA ALA A 12 -9.43 -11.05 3.44
C ALA A 12 -8.25 -10.72 2.49
N PHE A 13 -8.03 -11.63 1.54
CA PHE A 13 -6.97 -11.50 0.54
C PHE A 13 -7.10 -10.20 -0.29
N LEU A 14 -8.32 -9.80 -0.65
CA LEU A 14 -8.60 -8.49 -1.24
C LEU A 14 -9.65 -7.77 -0.37
N TRP A 15 -9.49 -6.45 -0.23
CA TRP A 15 -10.59 -5.56 0.09
C TRP A 15 -11.65 -5.61 -1.01
N GLU A 16 -12.91 -5.78 -0.64
CA GLU A 16 -14.04 -5.86 -1.60
C GLU A 16 -14.98 -4.67 -1.49
N GLY A 17 -14.96 -3.96 -0.35
CA GLY A 17 -15.86 -2.84 -0.06
C GLY A 17 -15.15 -1.53 0.29
N PRO A 18 -15.89 -0.41 0.36
CA PRO A 18 -15.34 0.93 0.58
C PRO A 18 -14.93 1.21 2.04
N GLY A 19 -15.10 0.25 2.94
CA GLY A 19 -14.77 0.38 4.37
C GLY A 19 -13.27 0.33 4.69
N GLN A 20 -12.40 0.40 3.68
CA GLN A 20 -10.96 0.43 3.85
C GLN A 20 -10.53 1.76 4.51
N PRO A 21 -9.79 1.73 5.64
CA PRO A 21 -9.23 2.94 6.24
C PRO A 21 -8.28 3.66 5.29
N PRO A 22 -8.31 5.01 5.24
CA PRO A 22 -7.54 5.78 4.26
C PRO A 22 -6.03 5.64 4.48
N ALA A 23 -5.26 5.48 3.41
CA ALA A 23 -3.80 5.38 3.45
C ALA A 23 -3.14 6.36 2.44
N ARG A 24 -1.89 6.12 2.05
CA ARG A 24 -1.10 7.06 1.22
C ARG A 24 -1.74 7.38 -0.14
N TRP A 25 -2.33 6.38 -0.81
CA TRP A 25 -2.81 6.43 -2.19
C TRP A 25 -4.33 6.38 -2.36
N HIS A 26 -5.10 6.33 -1.27
CA HIS A 26 -6.56 6.41 -1.32
C HIS A 26 -7.12 7.11 -0.09
N GLN A 27 -8.31 7.69 -0.23
CA GLN A 27 -9.09 8.30 0.86
C GLN A 27 -10.24 7.38 1.29
N ALA A 28 -10.90 7.73 2.39
CA ALA A 28 -12.06 6.98 2.87
C ALA A 28 -13.19 7.07 1.82
N GLY A 29 -13.83 5.94 1.54
CA GLY A 29 -14.88 5.83 0.53
C GLY A 29 -14.38 5.72 -0.92
N ASP A 30 -13.07 5.78 -1.17
CA ASP A 30 -12.54 5.37 -2.48
C ASP A 30 -12.79 3.86 -2.72
N PRO A 31 -12.81 3.41 -3.99
CA PRO A 31 -12.80 1.98 -4.30
C PRO A 31 -11.62 1.25 -3.63
N PRO A 32 -11.76 -0.07 -3.37
CA PRO A 32 -10.71 -0.87 -2.78
C PRO A 32 -9.34 -0.65 -3.43
N THR A 33 -8.32 -0.40 -2.61
CA THR A 33 -6.95 -0.15 -3.05
C THR A 33 -5.99 -1.12 -2.38
N HIS A 34 -5.31 -1.95 -3.16
CA HIS A 34 -4.36 -2.93 -2.65
C HIS A 34 -2.92 -2.42 -2.77
N TYR A 35 -2.18 -2.51 -1.67
CA TYR A 35 -0.76 -2.16 -1.62
C TYR A 35 0.05 -3.44 -1.80
N LEU A 36 0.93 -3.40 -2.80
CA LEU A 36 1.76 -4.51 -3.21
C LEU A 36 3.21 -4.04 -3.26
N SER A 37 4.13 -4.91 -2.84
CA SER A 37 5.58 -4.72 -2.99
C SER A 37 6.12 -5.75 -3.97
N ASN A 38 7.21 -5.43 -4.67
CA ASN A 38 7.87 -6.35 -5.60
C ASN A 38 8.76 -7.40 -4.89
N THR A 39 8.97 -7.26 -3.58
CA THR A 39 9.68 -8.22 -2.74
C THR A 39 8.91 -8.47 -1.44
N PRO A 40 9.07 -9.65 -0.81
CA PRO A 40 8.45 -9.92 0.49
C PRO A 40 8.98 -8.98 1.57
N ASP A 41 10.29 -8.71 1.56
CA ASP A 41 10.93 -7.79 2.51
C ASP A 41 10.42 -6.35 2.34
N GLY A 42 10.19 -5.91 1.10
CA GLY A 42 9.58 -4.61 0.83
C GLY A 42 8.16 -4.50 1.38
N ALA A 43 7.41 -5.60 1.42
CA ALA A 43 6.06 -5.61 2.01
C ALA A 43 6.12 -5.49 3.55
N TRP A 44 7.11 -6.13 4.18
CA TRP A 44 7.39 -5.97 5.61
C TRP A 44 7.91 -4.57 5.95
N ALA A 45 8.86 -4.04 5.18
CA ALA A 45 9.44 -2.72 5.40
C ALA A 45 8.38 -1.61 5.38
N GLU A 46 7.40 -1.69 4.47
CA GLU A 46 6.28 -0.73 4.45
C GLU A 46 5.39 -0.82 5.70
N PHE A 47 5.18 -2.01 6.25
CA PHE A 47 4.47 -2.17 7.51
C PHE A 47 5.25 -1.58 8.69
N LEU A 48 6.53 -1.93 8.84
CA LEU A 48 7.39 -1.41 9.91
C LEU A 48 7.45 0.12 9.86
N ARG A 49 7.63 0.69 8.67
CA ARG A 49 7.65 2.14 8.44
C ARG A 49 6.30 2.80 8.75
N HIS A 50 5.18 2.10 8.54
CA HIS A 50 3.85 2.67 8.78
C HIS A 50 3.46 2.66 10.26
N GLU A 51 3.80 1.59 10.96
CA GLU A 51 3.56 1.43 12.41
C GLU A 51 4.66 2.08 13.27
N GLU A 52 5.69 2.68 12.64
CA GLU A 52 6.85 3.30 13.30
C GLU A 52 7.64 2.33 14.20
N ILE A 53 7.61 1.04 13.86
CA ILE A 53 8.34 -0.01 14.59
C ILE A 53 9.82 0.09 14.21
N THR A 54 10.65 0.40 15.20
CA THR A 54 12.11 0.50 15.05
C THR A 54 12.89 -0.45 15.96
N ASP A 55 12.23 -1.02 16.97
CA ASP A 55 12.77 -2.05 17.85
C ASP A 55 12.33 -3.44 17.36
N PRO A 56 13.25 -4.38 17.10
CA PRO A 56 12.89 -5.77 16.79
C PRO A 56 12.02 -6.46 17.85
N ASP A 57 12.13 -6.08 19.12
CA ASP A 57 11.36 -6.71 20.21
C ASP A 57 9.86 -6.42 20.09
N ASP A 58 9.47 -5.29 19.50
CA ASP A 58 8.08 -4.94 19.22
C ASP A 58 7.42 -5.90 18.20
N LEU A 59 8.22 -6.69 17.46
CA LEU A 59 7.71 -7.67 16.50
C LEU A 59 7.33 -9.01 17.12
N ALA A 60 7.69 -9.27 18.37
CA ALA A 60 7.52 -10.59 19.00
C ALA A 60 6.06 -11.10 18.93
N THR A 61 5.10 -10.19 19.04
CA THR A 61 3.65 -10.49 19.03
C THR A 61 2.98 -10.28 17.67
N VAL A 62 3.68 -9.67 16.71
CA VAL A 62 3.11 -9.36 15.40
C VAL A 62 2.85 -10.66 14.62
N ARG A 63 1.63 -10.82 14.13
CA ARG A 63 1.21 -11.95 13.29
C ARG A 63 0.50 -11.41 12.06
N ARG A 64 1.05 -11.70 10.88
CA ARG A 64 0.62 -11.11 9.62
C ARG A 64 0.42 -12.19 8.57
N ALA A 65 -0.43 -11.91 7.60
CA ALA A 65 -0.53 -12.70 6.37
C ALA A 65 0.33 -12.03 5.31
N LEU A 66 1.18 -12.82 4.65
CA LEU A 66 1.95 -12.40 3.49
C LEU A 66 1.53 -13.26 2.30
N TRP A 67 0.94 -12.62 1.30
CA TRP A 67 0.46 -13.29 0.10
C TRP A 67 1.38 -13.01 -1.07
N ALA A 68 1.75 -14.05 -1.83
CA ALA A 68 2.31 -13.89 -3.17
C ALA A 68 1.17 -13.82 -4.17
N VAL A 69 1.18 -12.78 -5.00
CA VAL A 69 0.11 -12.45 -5.94
C VAL A 69 0.70 -12.41 -7.33
N GLU A 70 0.18 -13.23 -8.23
CA GLU A 70 0.47 -13.10 -9.64
C GLU A 70 -0.31 -11.90 -10.20
N VAL A 71 0.42 -10.94 -10.76
CA VAL A 71 -0.12 -9.75 -11.40
C VAL A 71 0.30 -9.79 -12.85
N THR A 72 -0.66 -9.66 -13.76
CA THR A 72 -0.38 -9.57 -15.20
C THR A 72 0.55 -8.40 -15.48
N ASP A 73 1.59 -8.64 -16.28
CA ASP A 73 2.48 -7.57 -16.69
C ASP A 73 1.72 -6.63 -17.63
N ALA A 74 1.50 -5.41 -17.17
CA ALA A 74 0.89 -4.34 -17.93
C ALA A 74 1.68 -3.04 -17.68
N PRO A 75 1.76 -2.13 -18.68
CA PRO A 75 2.34 -0.82 -18.46
C PRO A 75 1.48 -0.04 -17.46
N LEU A 76 1.94 0.04 -16.21
CA LEU A 76 1.26 0.80 -15.17
C LEU A 76 1.68 2.27 -15.25
N PRO A 77 0.73 3.22 -15.25
CA PRO A 77 1.07 4.63 -15.29
C PRO A 77 1.71 5.05 -13.97
N ALA A 78 2.93 5.58 -14.05
CA ALA A 78 3.68 6.05 -12.88
C ALA A 78 3.22 7.43 -12.42
N SER A 79 3.21 7.64 -11.10
CA SER A 79 3.07 8.98 -10.53
C SER A 79 4.28 9.84 -10.89
N ARG A 80 4.04 11.11 -11.25
CA ARG A 80 5.08 12.11 -11.51
C ARG A 80 5.46 12.93 -10.27
N LEU A 81 5.02 12.50 -9.09
CA LEU A 81 5.34 13.19 -7.84
C LEU A 81 6.85 13.08 -7.52
N PRO A 82 7.46 14.10 -6.90
CA PRO A 82 8.83 14.03 -6.43
C PRO A 82 9.04 12.88 -5.43
N LEU A 83 10.25 12.30 -5.40
CA LEU A 83 10.61 11.24 -4.46
C LEU A 83 10.39 11.64 -2.99
N THR A 84 10.60 12.92 -2.66
CA THR A 84 10.33 13.48 -1.32
C THR A 84 8.87 13.39 -0.92
N THR A 85 7.94 13.48 -1.88
CA THR A 85 6.50 13.27 -1.65
C THR A 85 6.18 11.78 -1.61
N LEU A 86 6.72 10.98 -2.53
CA LEU A 86 6.45 9.55 -2.61
C LEU A 86 6.90 8.79 -1.34
N ARG A 87 8.07 9.17 -0.80
CA ARG A 87 8.67 8.59 0.41
C ARG A 87 8.38 9.40 1.69
N GLY A 88 7.59 10.46 1.59
CA GLY A 88 7.28 11.35 2.71
C GLY A 88 6.39 10.71 3.78
N GLY A 89 6.24 11.38 4.93
CA GLY A 89 5.32 10.98 5.99
C GLY A 89 3.84 11.30 5.70
N PRO A 90 2.96 11.26 6.72
CA PRO A 90 1.53 11.54 6.58
C PRO A 90 1.21 12.89 5.93
N SER A 91 2.06 13.92 6.10
CA SER A 91 1.93 15.23 5.44
C SER A 91 1.93 15.16 3.90
N SER A 92 2.53 14.11 3.31
CA SER A 92 2.56 13.88 1.87
C SER A 92 1.29 13.22 1.31
N TYR A 93 0.42 12.66 2.17
CA TYR A 93 -0.67 11.79 1.72
C TYR A 93 -1.70 12.54 0.89
N ALA A 94 -1.96 13.81 1.17
CA ALA A 94 -2.89 14.62 0.39
C ALA A 94 -2.47 14.70 -1.10
N ALA A 95 -1.18 14.93 -1.36
CA ALA A 95 -0.63 14.98 -2.70
C ALA A 95 -0.67 13.60 -3.39
N CYS A 96 -0.32 12.54 -2.67
CA CYS A 96 -0.36 11.17 -3.17
C CYS A 96 -1.78 10.72 -3.54
N ARG A 97 -2.77 10.96 -2.67
CA ARG A 97 -4.19 10.68 -2.94
C ARG A 97 -4.71 11.45 -4.16
N ALA A 98 -4.35 12.74 -4.27
CA ALA A 98 -4.71 13.55 -5.43
C ALA A 98 -4.12 12.99 -6.73
N ALA A 99 -2.86 12.52 -6.70
CA ALA A 99 -2.23 11.88 -7.85
C ALA A 99 -2.89 10.54 -8.21
N ALA A 100 -3.18 9.68 -7.22
CA ALA A 100 -3.89 8.42 -7.46
C ALA A 100 -5.28 8.64 -8.07
N ARG A 101 -6.06 9.60 -7.56
CA ARG A 101 -7.36 9.95 -8.16
C ARG A 101 -7.22 10.39 -9.62
N ARG A 102 -6.20 11.19 -9.95
CA ARG A 102 -5.91 11.61 -11.33
C ARG A 102 -5.51 10.45 -12.23
N LEU A 103 -4.85 9.42 -11.70
CA LEU A 103 -4.48 8.21 -12.45
C LEU A 103 -5.70 7.34 -12.71
N ARG A 104 -6.52 7.07 -11.67
CA ARG A 104 -7.77 6.31 -11.80
C ARG A 104 -8.73 6.93 -12.80
N ASN A 105 -8.90 8.25 -12.78
CA ASN A 105 -9.74 8.96 -13.75
C ASN A 105 -9.27 8.85 -15.21
N ARG A 106 -8.06 8.33 -15.45
CA ARG A 106 -7.51 8.05 -16.79
C ARG A 106 -7.54 6.56 -17.15
N GLY A 107 -8.20 5.73 -16.35
CA GLY A 107 -8.33 4.28 -16.58
C GLY A 107 -7.17 3.46 -16.04
N ALA A 108 -6.41 3.99 -15.07
CA ALA A 108 -5.47 3.20 -14.26
C ALA A 108 -6.21 2.36 -13.22
#